data_AF-A0A4R5BMD9-F1
#
_entry.id   AF-A0A4R5BMD9-F1
#
_cell.length_a   1.000
_cell.length_b   1.000
_cell.length_c   1.000
_cell.angle_alpha   90.00
_cell.angle_beta   90.00
_cell.angle_gamma   90.00
#
_symmetry.space_group_name_H-M   'P 1'
#
loop_
_entity.id
_entity.type
_entity.pdbx_description
1 polymer ?
#
loop_
_entity_poly.entity_id
_entity_poly.type
_entity_poly.pdbx_seq_one_letter_code
_entity_poly.pdbx_strand_id
1 'polypeptide(L)' 'MPAIAVGGFMIDLELAVLDDREWWTCPVGGLRCGRVLVDLDTLGLDAMTCHVEIAHPHVLAAWRSRRRHFAGV' A
#
# COMPACT_ATOMS: atom_id res chain seq x y z
N MET A 1 13.62 -0.97 0.34
CA MET A 1 12.35 -0.75 1.08
C MET A 1 11.31 -1.66 0.46
N PRO A 2 10.48 -2.34 1.27
CA PRO A 2 9.41 -3.20 0.77
C PRO A 2 8.36 -2.35 0.05
N ALA A 3 7.79 -2.90 -1.03
CA ALA A 3 6.83 -2.22 -1.88
C ALA A 3 5.71 -3.16 -2.30
N ILE A 4 4.52 -2.60 -2.56
CA ILE A 4 3.35 -3.31 -3.09
C ILE A 4 3.01 -2.85 -4.50
N ALA A 5 2.39 -3.73 -5.27
CA ALA A 5 1.87 -3.44 -6.60
C ALA A 5 0.35 -3.29 -6.55
N VAL A 6 -0.17 -2.06 -6.64
CA VAL A 6 -1.61 -1.79 -6.59
C VAL A 6 -2.04 -0.89 -7.72
N GLY A 7 -3.13 -1.27 -8.40
CA GLY A 7 -3.70 -0.44 -9.46
C GLY A 7 -2.76 -0.12 -10.65
N GLY A 8 -1.67 -0.87 -10.82
CA GLY A 8 -0.62 -0.63 -11.82
C GLY A 8 0.50 0.31 -11.37
N PHE A 9 0.62 0.56 -10.05
CA PHE A 9 1.65 1.38 -9.42
C PHE A 9 2.46 0.55 -8.42
N MET A 10 3.75 0.84 -8.30
CA MET A 10 4.58 0.37 -7.21
C MET A 10 4.56 1.43 -6.10
N ILE A 11 4.37 1.01 -4.86
CA ILE A 11 4.26 1.90 -3.71
C ILE A 11 5.14 1.39 -2.59
N ASP A 12 6.09 2.21 -2.15
CA ASP A 12 6.93 1.91 -1.00
C ASP A 12 6.11 1.94 0.29
N LEU A 13 6.40 1.01 1.18
CA LEU A 13 5.75 0.91 2.47
C LEU A 13 6.58 1.59 3.56
N GLU A 14 5.87 2.30 4.45
CA GLU A 14 6.45 2.86 5.67
C GLU A 14 6.47 1.81 6.79
N LEU A 15 7.57 1.79 7.54
CA LEU A 15 7.77 0.92 8.70
C LEU A 15 7.39 1.65 9.99
N ALA A 16 6.64 0.97 10.86
CA ALA A 16 6.37 1.42 12.22
C ALA A 16 6.72 0.32 13.23
N VAL A 17 7.26 0.72 14.38
CA VAL A 17 7.51 -0.19 15.51
C VAL A 17 6.36 -0.04 16.51
N LEU A 18 5.64 -1.13 16.77
CA LEU A 18 4.54 -1.21 17.73
C LEU A 18 4.69 -2.49 18.56
N ASP A 19 4.62 -2.36 19.89
CA ASP A 19 4.76 -3.47 20.84
C ASP A 19 6.02 -4.32 20.57
N ASP A 20 7.15 -3.65 20.36
CA ASP A 20 8.46 -4.24 20.03
C ASP A 20 8.49 -5.09 18.75
N ARG A 21 7.51 -4.92 17.87
CA ARG A 21 7.45 -5.59 16.56
C ARG A 21 7.39 -4.57 15.43
N GLU A 22 7.93 -4.96 14.29
CA GLU A 22 7.91 -4.16 13.08
C GLU A 22 6.64 -4.44 12.25
N TRP A 23 6.05 -3.36 11.75
CA TRP A 23 4.83 -3.38 10.96
C TRP A 23 4.98 -2.53 9.71
N TRP A 24 4.52 -3.04 8.57
CA TRP A 24 4.23 -2.18 7.43
C TRP A 24 2.90 -1.49 7.63
N THR A 25 2.84 -0.21 7.31
CA THR A 25 1.64 0.61 7.44
C THR A 25 0.98 0.85 6.09
N CYS A 26 -0.35 1.01 6.09
CA CYS A 26 -1.08 1.33 4.88
C CYS A 26 -0.56 2.64 4.28
N PRO A 27 -0.07 2.65 3.03
CA PRO A 27 0.54 3.85 2.43
C PRO A 27 -0.48 4.95 2.08
N VAL A 28 -1.78 4.67 2.22
CA VAL A 28 -2.86 5.63 1.92
C VAL A 28 -3.44 6.20 3.21
N GLY A 29 -3.89 5.34 4.13
CA GLY A 29 -4.53 5.74 5.39
C GLY A 29 -3.61 5.75 6.61
N GLY A 30 -2.34 5.39 6.45
CA GLY A 30 -1.34 5.34 7.51
C GLY A 30 -1.62 4.28 8.58
N LEU A 31 -0.97 4.47 9.73
CA LEU A 31 -0.95 3.54 10.87
C LEU A 31 -2.34 3.14 11.42
N ARG A 32 -3.34 4.01 11.27
CA ARG A 32 -4.70 3.80 11.80
C ARG A 32 -5.64 3.08 10.82
N CYS A 33 -5.21 2.87 9.58
CA CYS A 33 -6.06 2.26 8.56
C CYS A 33 -5.83 0.75 8.46
N GLY A 34 -4.59 0.35 8.19
CA GLY A 34 -4.20 -1.04 8.07
C GLY A 34 -2.73 -1.16 8.40
N ARG A 35 -2.37 -2.25 9.09
CA ARG A 35 -0.99 -2.62 9.38
C ARG A 35 -0.84 -4.13 9.32
N VAL A 36 0.32 -4.58 8.86
CA VAL A 36 0.67 -6.00 8.74
C VAL A 36 2.06 -6.23 9.33
N LEU A 37 2.27 -7.37 9.98
CA LEU A 37 3.56 -7.72 10.56
C LEU A 37 4.58 -7.98 9.45
N VAL A 38 5.80 -7.46 9.64
CA VAL A 38 6.93 -7.68 8.71
C VAL A 38 7.31 -9.17 8.65
N ASP A 39 7.20 -9.87 9.78
CA ASP A 39 7.54 -11.30 9.89
C ASP A 39 6.65 -12.23 9.03
N LEU A 40 5.55 -11.71 8.48
CA LEU A 40 4.71 -12.45 7.52
C LEU A 40 5.28 -12.41 6.09
N ASP A 41 6.37 -11.68 5.86
CA ASP A 41 7.09 -11.58 4.58
C ASP A 41 6.12 -11.33 3.40
N THR A 42 6.20 -12.13 2.33
CA THR A 42 5.36 -11.99 1.13
C THR A 42 3.87 -12.05 1.42
N LEU A 43 3.44 -12.86 2.39
CA LEU A 43 2.03 -12.91 2.81
C LEU A 43 1.57 -11.57 3.40
N GLY A 44 2.44 -10.88 4.14
CA GLY A 44 2.16 -9.54 4.65
C GLY A 44 2.02 -8.53 3.51
N LEU A 45 2.88 -8.60 2.49
CA LEU A 45 2.80 -7.73 1.30
C LEU A 45 1.53 -7.99 0.49
N ASP A 46 1.13 -9.25 0.31
CA ASP A 46 -0.11 -9.63 -0.37
C ASP A 46 -1.34 -9.15 0.40
N ALA A 47 -1.33 -9.29 1.73
CA ALA A 47 -2.38 -8.78 2.59
C ALA A 47 -2.50 -7.25 2.51
N MET A 48 -1.37 -6.53 2.49
CA MET A 48 -1.37 -5.07 2.33
C MET A 48 -1.84 -4.65 0.92
N THR A 49 -1.45 -5.37 -0.12
CA THR A 49 -1.93 -5.17 -1.50
C THR A 49 -3.45 -5.28 -1.54
N CYS A 50 -3.99 -6.39 -1.04
CA CYS A 50 -5.43 -6.65 -0.96
C CYS A 50 -6.16 -5.57 -0.13
N HIS A 51 -5.60 -5.19 1.02
CA HIS A 51 -6.16 -4.13 1.86
C HIS A 51 -6.31 -2.82 1.08
N VAL A 52 -5.27 -2.37 0.38
CA VAL A 52 -5.31 -1.11 -0.37
C VAL A 52 -6.31 -1.18 -1.52
N GLU A 53 -6.40 -2.31 -2.23
CA GLU A 53 -7.35 -2.50 -3.32
C GLU A 53 -8.81 -2.44 -2.86
N ILE A 54 -9.11 -3.01 -1.70
CA ILE A 54 -10.47 -3.08 -1.16
C ILE A 54 -10.84 -1.80 -0.40
N ALA A 55 -9.95 -1.26 0.42
CA ALA A 55 -10.24 -0.13 1.31
C ALA A 55 -10.11 1.23 0.62
N HIS A 56 -9.30 1.35 -0.44
CA HIS A 56 -8.99 2.62 -1.10
C HIS A 56 -9.30 2.66 -2.61
N PRO A 57 -10.46 2.16 -3.09
CA PRO A 57 -10.77 2.07 -4.52
C PRO A 57 -10.80 3.44 -5.21
N HIS A 58 -11.21 4.49 -4.50
CA HIS A 58 -11.27 5.86 -5.01
C HIS A 58 -9.87 6.49 -5.20
N VAL A 59 -8.90 6.17 -4.34
CA VAL A 59 -7.51 6.63 -4.48
C VAL A 59 -6.87 5.96 -5.70
N LEU A 60 -7.09 4.65 -5.86
CA LEU A 60 -6.61 3.92 -7.04
C LEU A 60 -7.21 4.47 -8.34
N ALA A 61 -8.50 4.81 -8.34
CA ALA A 61 -9.15 5.45 -9.48
C ALA A 61 -8.50 6.81 -9.82
N ALA A 62 -8.24 7.65 -8.81
CA ALA A 62 -7.59 8.94 -9.00
C ALA A 62 -6.17 8.81 -9.59
N TRP A 63 -5.38 7.85 -9.11
CA TRP A 63 -4.03 7.61 -9.64
C TRP A 63 -4.06 7.14 -11.10
N ARG A 64 -4.96 6.23 -11.44
CA ARG A 64 -5.14 5.76 -12.84
C ARG A 64 -5.51 6.91 -13.77
N SER A 65 -6.41 7.80 -13.35
CA SER A 65 -6.79 8.99 -14.13
C SER A 65 -5.61 9.93 -14.37
N ARG A 66 -4.77 10.15 -13.36
CA ARG A 66 -3.54 10.95 -13.52
C ARG A 66 -2.59 10.33 -14.54
N ARG A 67 -2.38 9.01 -14.51
CA ARG A 67 -1.50 8.32 -15.49
C ARG A 67 -1.97 8.51 -16.93
N ARG A 68 -3.29 8.46 -17.19
CA ARG A 68 -3.84 8.72 -18.53
C ARG A 68 -3.59 10.15 -19.01
N HIS A 69 -3.62 11.11 -18.10
CA HIS A 69 -3.35 12.50 -18.45
C HIS A 69 -1.89 12.72 -18.87
N PHE A 70 -0.94 12.05 -18.22
CA PHE A 70 0.49 12.16 -18.56
C PHE A 70 0.93 11.26 -19.74
N ALA A 71 0.22 10.17 -20.03
CA ALA A 71 0.53 9.28 -21.15
C ALA A 71 -0.05 9.76 -22.50
N GLY A 72 -0.81 10.86 -22.50
CA GLY A 72 -1.39 11.48 -23.69
C GLY A 72 -0.64 12.73 -24.19
N VAL A 73 0.60 12.93 -23.73
CA VAL A 73 1.53 13.99 -24.19
C VAL A 73 2.70 13.33 -24.91
#